data_AF-A0A359M544-F1
#
_entry.id   AF-A0A359M544-F1
#
_cell.length_a   1.000
_cell.length_b   1.000
_cell.length_c   1.000
_cell.angle_alpha   90.00
_cell.angle_beta   90.00
_cell.angle_gamma   90.00
#
_symmetry.space_group_name_H-M   'P 1'
#
loop_
_entity.id
_entity.type
_entity.pdbx_description
1 polymer ?
#
loop_
_entity_poly.entity_id
_entity_poly.type
_entity_poly.pdbx_seq_one_letter_code
_entity_poly.pdbx_strand_id
1 'polypeptide(L)'
;VASTFRVSPQWFGAQQQTTAETSRIVSQTNEQISRTISDSYWSRQRTQDRTNRNFSDSIRGVVRLRDPDTGEELEGTAGKNYYWRVRGTNTIVGQDTPTPPPTIDVTELEQVR
;
A
#
# COMPACT_ATOMS: atom_id res chain seq x y z
N VAL A 1 -67.31 -23.10 -8.98
CA VAL A 1 -66.61 -24.05 -8.11
C VAL A 1 -65.26 -23.47 -7.73
N ALA A 2 -65.09 -23.02 -6.49
CA ALA A 2 -63.83 -22.46 -6.01
C ALA A 2 -62.93 -23.60 -5.51
N SER A 3 -61.95 -23.97 -6.33
CA SER A 3 -60.96 -24.98 -5.97
C SER A 3 -59.99 -24.38 -4.95
N THR A 4 -60.10 -24.78 -3.69
CA THR A 4 -59.15 -24.36 -2.65
C THR A 4 -57.80 -25.01 -2.94
N PHE A 5 -56.81 -24.23 -3.36
CA PHE A 5 -55.43 -24.67 -3.51
C PHE A 5 -54.90 -25.07 -2.13
N ARG A 6 -54.74 -26.37 -1.87
CA ARG A 6 -54.02 -26.86 -0.69
C ARG A 6 -52.55 -26.98 -1.03
N VAL A 7 -51.75 -26.04 -0.52
CA VAL A 7 -50.29 -26.09 -0.63
C VAL A 7 -49.80 -27.32 0.12
N SER A 8 -48.99 -28.17 -0.53
CA SER A 8 -48.41 -29.32 0.15
C SER A 8 -47.35 -28.88 1.17
N PRO A 9 -47.37 -29.39 2.42
CA PRO A 9 -46.37 -29.03 3.42
C PRO A 9 -44.94 -29.32 2.98
N GLN A 10 -44.71 -30.43 2.25
CA GLN A 10 -43.38 -30.76 1.72
C GLN A 10 -42.86 -29.73 0.72
N TRP A 11 -43.71 -29.26 -0.21
CA TRP A 11 -43.32 -28.24 -1.19
C TRP A 11 -43.01 -26.92 -0.49
N PHE A 12 -43.81 -26.54 0.50
CA PHE A 12 -43.60 -25.30 1.25
C PHE A 12 -42.28 -25.32 2.03
N GLY A 13 -41.94 -26.45 2.65
CA GLY A 13 -40.64 -26.64 3.32
C GLY A 13 -39.47 -26.56 2.36
N ALA A 14 -39.55 -27.25 1.21
CA ALA A 14 -38.52 -27.21 0.17
C ALA A 14 -38.32 -25.79 -0.40
N GLN A 15 -39.42 -25.05 -0.60
CA GLN A 15 -39.38 -23.67 -1.09
C GLN A 15 -38.73 -22.72 -0.07
N GLN A 16 -39.03 -22.88 1.23
CA GLN A 16 -38.36 -22.13 2.29
C GLN A 16 -36.86 -22.40 2.32
N GLN A 17 -36.45 -23.67 2.24
CA GLN A 17 -35.04 -24.03 2.23
C GLN A 17 -34.31 -23.41 1.02
N THR A 18 -34.89 -23.52 -0.17
CA THR A 18 -34.34 -22.95 -1.41
C THR A 18 -34.18 -21.44 -1.29
N THR A 19 -35.17 -20.76 -0.71
CA THR A 19 -35.12 -19.31 -0.48
C THR A 19 -34.03 -18.94 0.53
N ALA A 20 -33.87 -19.71 1.60
CA ALA A 20 -32.83 -19.51 2.60
C ALA A 20 -31.42 -19.71 1.99
N GLU A 21 -31.22 -20.76 1.20
CA GLU A 21 -29.96 -21.03 0.50
C GLU A 21 -29.63 -19.93 -0.51
N THR A 22 -30.61 -19.52 -1.32
CA THR A 22 -30.45 -18.41 -2.27
C THR A 22 -30.08 -17.12 -1.54
N SER A 23 -30.76 -16.82 -0.43
CA SER A 23 -30.46 -15.63 0.38
C SER A 23 -29.04 -15.67 0.93
N ARG A 24 -28.58 -16.83 1.43
CA ARG A 24 -27.19 -16.99 1.89
C ARG A 24 -26.18 -16.75 0.76
N ILE A 25 -26.41 -17.32 -0.42
CA ILE A 25 -25.54 -17.13 -1.59
C ILE A 25 -25.47 -15.65 -1.97
N VAL A 26 -26.63 -14.98 -2.04
CA VAL A 26 -26.71 -13.55 -2.36
C VAL A 26 -25.96 -12.71 -1.31
N SER A 27 -26.15 -12.97 -0.02
CA SER A 27 -25.44 -12.26 1.05
C SER A 27 -23.93 -12.47 0.98
N GLN A 28 -23.46 -13.71 0.80
CA GLN A 28 -22.03 -14.02 0.66
C GLN A 28 -21.43 -13.36 -0.58
N THR A 29 -22.15 -13.37 -1.70
CA THR A 29 -21.71 -12.73 -2.95
C THR A 29 -21.60 -11.22 -2.77
N ASN A 30 -22.59 -10.58 -2.15
CA ASN A 30 -22.55 -9.15 -1.86
C ASN A 30 -21.35 -8.79 -0.97
N GLU A 31 -21.09 -9.60 0.07
CA GLU A 31 -19.95 -9.36 0.96
C GLU A 31 -18.61 -9.46 0.20
N GLN A 32 -18.45 -10.45 -0.69
CA GLN A 32 -17.26 -10.59 -1.53
C GLN A 32 -17.10 -9.42 -2.52
N ILE A 33 -18.19 -8.97 -3.13
CA ILE A 33 -18.18 -7.79 -4.02
C ILE A 33 -17.76 -6.54 -3.24
N SER A 34 -18.35 -6.30 -2.07
CA SER A 34 -18.01 -5.16 -1.22
C SER A 34 -16.55 -5.17 -0.79
N ARG A 35 -16.00 -6.34 -0.41
CA ARG A 35 -14.58 -6.50 -0.09
C ARG A 35 -13.71 -6.18 -1.31
N THR A 36 -14.01 -6.76 -2.47
CA THR A 36 -13.24 -6.54 -3.70
C THR A 36 -13.23 -5.06 -4.12
N ILE A 37 -14.36 -4.37 -4.04
CA ILE A 37 -14.47 -2.93 -4.32
C ILE A 37 -13.59 -2.14 -3.34
N SER A 38 -13.70 -2.45 -2.04
CA SER A 38 -12.92 -1.78 -1.00
C SER A 38 -11.42 -1.97 -1.20
N ASP A 39 -10.98 -3.20 -1.44
CA ASP A 39 -9.58 -3.54 -1.67
C ASP A 39 -9.02 -2.84 -2.91
N SER A 40 -9.81 -2.80 -3.99
CA SER A 40 -9.44 -2.09 -5.22
C SER A 40 -9.28 -0.59 -4.98
N TYR A 41 -10.20 0.02 -4.24
CA TYR A 41 -10.13 1.44 -3.87
C TYR A 41 -8.87 1.74 -3.04
N TRP A 42 -8.64 0.97 -1.98
CA TRP A 42 -7.47 1.17 -1.12
C TRP A 42 -6.14 0.91 -1.84
N SER A 43 -6.09 -0.08 -2.72
CA SER A 43 -4.91 -0.35 -3.56
C SER A 43 -4.58 0.84 -4.46
N ARG A 44 -5.60 1.41 -5.11
CA ARG A 44 -5.43 2.62 -5.93
C ARG A 44 -4.97 3.80 -5.09
N GLN A 45 -5.55 4.02 -3.92
CA GLN A 45 -5.18 5.11 -3.01
C GLN A 45 -3.72 5.01 -2.59
N ARG A 46 -3.25 3.84 -2.13
CA ARG A 46 -1.85 3.63 -1.74
C ARG A 46 -0.88 3.90 -2.87
N THR A 47 -1.24 3.51 -4.09
CA THR A 47 -0.43 3.76 -5.29
C THR A 47 -0.34 5.26 -5.59
N GLN A 48 -1.48 5.96 -5.55
CA GLN A 48 -1.52 7.40 -5.75
C GLN A 48 -0.73 8.15 -4.68
N ASP A 49 -0.82 7.74 -3.41
CA ASP A 49 -0.05 8.35 -2.31
C ASP A 49 1.45 8.12 -2.48
N ARG A 50 1.88 6.96 -3.00
CA ARG A 50 3.30 6.71 -3.33
C ARG A 50 3.76 7.60 -4.48
N THR A 51 2.99 7.69 -5.56
CA THR A 51 3.32 8.55 -6.71
C THR A 51 3.37 10.02 -6.32
N ASN A 52 2.41 10.49 -5.53
CA ASN A 52 2.37 11.87 -5.05
C ASN A 52 3.55 12.20 -4.15
N ARG A 53 3.96 11.27 -3.28
CA ARG A 53 5.18 11.42 -2.46
C ARG A 53 6.42 11.51 -3.34
N ASN A 54 6.61 10.54 -4.25
CA ASN A 54 7.75 10.55 -5.17
C ASN A 54 7.81 11.83 -6.02
N PHE A 55 6.66 12.30 -6.49
CA PHE A 55 6.56 13.55 -7.24
C PHE A 55 6.89 14.77 -6.37
N SER A 56 6.38 14.81 -5.14
CA SER A 56 6.68 15.89 -4.19
C SER A 56 8.16 15.93 -3.85
N ASP A 57 8.79 14.76 -3.66
CA ASP A 57 10.21 14.65 -3.37
C ASP A 57 11.04 15.08 -4.59
N SER A 58 10.62 14.71 -5.80
CA SER A 58 11.23 15.17 -7.05
C SER A 58 11.11 16.68 -7.25
N ILE A 59 9.96 17.29 -6.94
CA ILE A 59 9.79 18.76 -7.02
C ILE A 59 10.68 19.47 -5.99
N ARG A 60 10.74 18.94 -4.77
CA ARG A 60 11.57 19.50 -3.69
C ARG A 60 13.07 19.25 -3.91
N GLY A 61 13.44 18.43 -4.90
CA GLY A 61 14.81 18.01 -5.12
C GLY A 61 15.38 17.29 -3.90
N VAL A 62 14.57 16.43 -3.25
CA VAL A 62 15.00 15.63 -2.09
C VAL A 62 14.92 14.14 -2.40
N VAL A 63 15.75 13.37 -1.71
CA VAL A 63 15.80 11.90 -1.77
C VAL A 63 15.87 11.35 -0.35
N ARG A 64 15.16 10.24 -0.10
CA ARG A 64 15.25 9.52 1.17
C ARG A 64 16.37 8.50 1.13
N LEU A 65 17.17 8.53 2.19
CA LEU A 65 18.37 7.74 2.38
C LEU A 65 18.22 6.95 3.66
N ARG A 66 18.85 5.79 3.74
CA ARG A 66 18.86 4.95 4.92
C ARG A 66 20.29 4.65 5.31
N ASP A 67 20.58 4.83 6.59
CA ASP A 67 21.84 4.42 7.20
C ASP A 67 21.83 2.89 7.41
N PRO A 68 22.75 2.13 6.80
CA PRO A 68 22.78 0.67 6.91
C PRO A 68 23.21 0.20 8.31
N ASP A 69 23.96 1.01 9.06
CA ASP A 69 24.48 0.64 10.38
C ASP A 69 23.43 0.84 11.49
N THR A 70 22.64 1.92 11.39
CA THR A 70 21.66 2.31 12.42
C THR A 70 20.21 2.09 12.01
N GLY A 71 19.94 1.96 10.70
CA GLY A 71 18.60 1.85 10.14
C GLY A 71 17.83 3.16 10.07
N GLU A 72 18.46 4.30 10.39
CA GLU A 72 17.84 5.64 10.39
C GLU A 72 17.51 6.11 8.97
N GLU A 73 16.30 6.66 8.76
CA GLU A 73 15.90 7.30 7.51
C GLU A 73 16.24 8.81 7.54
N LEU A 74 16.93 9.29 6.51
CA LEU A 74 17.45 10.66 6.37
C LEU A 74 17.01 11.27 5.04
N GLU A 75 16.88 12.58 4.97
CA GLU A 75 16.58 13.31 3.72
C GLU A 75 17.84 14.01 3.20
N GLY A 76 18.17 13.79 1.92
CA GLY A 76 19.29 14.44 1.23
C GLY A 76 18.83 15.18 -0.03
N THR A 77 19.68 16.06 -0.58
CA THR A 77 19.40 16.75 -1.85
C THR A 77 19.51 15.77 -3.03
N ALA A 78 18.46 15.64 -3.83
CA ALA A 78 18.42 14.81 -5.02
C ALA A 78 19.40 15.29 -6.11
N GLY A 79 19.82 14.35 -6.96
CA GLY A 79 20.67 14.64 -8.13
C GLY A 79 22.12 14.18 -8.01
N LYS A 80 22.46 13.41 -6.97
CA LYS A 80 23.79 12.81 -6.76
C LYS A 80 23.70 11.28 -6.72
N ASN A 81 24.77 10.61 -7.14
CA ASN A 81 24.85 9.14 -7.27
C ASN A 81 25.21 8.44 -5.96
N TYR A 82 26.02 9.09 -5.11
CA TYR A 82 26.51 8.55 -3.85
C TYR A 82 26.18 9.54 -2.73
N TYR A 83 25.72 9.03 -1.60
CA TYR A 83 25.39 9.81 -0.42
C TYR A 83 26.16 9.30 0.79
N TRP A 84 26.72 10.25 1.54
CA TRP A 84 27.44 9.95 2.75
C TRP A 84 26.93 10.79 3.91
N ARG A 85 26.85 10.16 5.08
CA ARG A 85 26.58 10.81 6.36
C ARG A 85 27.90 11.17 7.02
N VAL A 86 28.04 12.40 7.46
CA VAL A 86 29.14 12.80 8.34
C VAL A 86 28.96 12.16 9.72
N ARG A 87 29.94 11.37 10.16
CA ARG A 87 29.88 10.62 11.42
C ARG A 87 29.69 11.58 12.60
N GLY A 88 28.67 11.33 13.41
CA GLY A 88 28.31 12.17 14.55
C GLY A 88 27.45 13.39 14.21
N THR A 89 27.00 13.56 12.95
CA THR A 89 26.04 14.60 12.57
C THR A 89 24.91 14.05 11.69
N ASN A 90 23.90 14.88 11.45
CA ASN A 90 22.82 14.63 10.48
C ASN A 90 23.06 15.34 9.14
N THR A 91 24.31 15.70 8.85
CA THR A 91 24.67 16.34 7.58
C THR A 91 24.88 15.29 6.50
N ILE A 92 24.13 15.43 5.42
CA ILE A 92 24.22 14.57 4.23
C ILE A 92 25.04 15.28 3.15
N VAL A 93 26.00 14.57 2.58
CA VAL A 93 26.80 15.03 1.44
C VAL A 93 26.53 14.10 0.27
N GLY A 94 26.01 14.66 -0.83
CA GLY A 94 25.83 13.94 -2.09
C GLY A 94 26.96 14.25 -3.08
N GLN A 95 27.52 13.23 -3.73
CA GLN A 95 28.51 13.39 -4.81
C GLN A 95 28.24 12.44 -5.99
N ASP A 96 28.86 12.73 -7.13
CA ASP A 96 28.73 11.92 -8.35
C ASP A 96 29.79 10.80 -8.43
N THR A 97 30.81 10.87 -7.57
CA THR A 97 31.91 9.91 -7.47
C THR A 97 31.79 9.02 -6.24
N PRO A 98 32.21 7.75 -6.30
CA PRO A 98 32.16 6.81 -5.17
C PRO A 98 33.22 7.05 -4.09
N THR A 99 34.07 8.08 -4.24
CA THR A 99 35.18 8.33 -3.30
C THR A 99 34.72 9.16 -2.11
N PRO A 100 34.79 8.65 -0.87
CA PRO A 100 34.33 9.38 0.31
C PRO A 100 35.02 10.76 0.43
N PRO A 101 34.36 11.78 1.02
CA PRO A 101 34.90 13.12 1.11
C PRO A 101 36.18 13.06 1.95
N PRO A 102 37.31 13.60 1.46
CA PRO A 102 38.63 13.36 2.04
C PRO A 102 38.87 13.95 3.45
N THR A 103 37.91 14.70 4.01
CA THR A 103 38.12 15.47 5.25
C THR A 103 37.15 15.11 6.38
N ILE A 104 36.28 14.10 6.19
CA ILE A 104 35.23 13.80 7.16
C ILE A 104 35.08 12.29 7.31
N ASP A 105 35.06 11.80 8.55
CA ASP A 105 34.68 10.42 8.86
C ASP A 105 33.23 10.22 8.42
N VAL A 106 32.98 9.33 7.46
CA VAL A 106 31.67 9.20 6.81
C VAL A 106 31.19 7.76 6.72
N THR A 107 29.88 7.57 6.80
CA THR A 107 29.18 6.30 6.54
C THR A 107 28.39 6.40 5.23
N GLU A 108 28.44 5.37 4.40
CA GLU A 108 27.68 5.28 3.15
C GLU A 108 26.19 5.05 3.42
N LEU A 109 25.33 5.75 2.67
CA LEU A 109 23.87 5.64 2.80
C LEU A 109 23.25 5.00 1.55
N GLU A 110 22.26 4.15 1.78
CA GLU A 110 21.49 3.51 0.70
C GLU A 110 20.23 4.30 0.37
N GLN A 111 19.91 4.45 -0.91
CA GLN A 111 18.67 5.11 -1.33
C GLN A 111 17.45 4.20 -1.13
N VAL A 112 16.42 4.71 -0.45
CA VAL A 112 15.15 3.99 -0.26
C VAL A 112 14.26 4.22 -1.48
N ARG A 113 13.82 3.14 -2.16
CA ARG A 113 12.93 3.17 -3.34
C ARG A 113 11.45 2.96 -3.01
#